data_AF-A7TCT0-F1
#
_entry.id   AF-A7TCT0-F1
#
_cell.length_a   1.000
_cell.length_b   1.000
_cell.length_c   1.000
_cell.angle_alpha   90.00
_cell.angle_beta   90.00
_cell.angle_gamma   90.00
#
_symmetry.space_group_name_H-M   'P 1'
#
loop_
_entity.id
_entity.type
_entity.pdbx_description
1 polymer ?
#
loop_
_entity_poly.entity_id
_entity_poly.type
_entity_poly.pdbx_seq_one_letter_code
_entity_poly.pdbx_strand_id
1 'polypeptide(L)'
;MSLLIITLLVFLQGRVGINTDRPDESLSVHGNMKLTGHMVHPSDIRVKENIIEIDTREQLRNVSRMKLYRYSYSQDYLEVAGLNTDPDTGVLAQEVKEVLPDAVRES
;
A
#
# COMPACT_ATOMS: atom_id res chain seq x y z
N MET A 1 9.91 -36.37 0.56
CA MET A 1 9.46 -35.36 -0.42
C MET A 1 10.19 -34.06 -0.11
N SER A 2 11.31 -33.81 -0.77
CA SER A 2 11.99 -32.50 -0.70
C SER A 2 11.23 -31.54 -1.61
N LEU A 3 10.71 -30.44 -1.05
CA LEU A 3 10.26 -29.32 -1.86
C LEU A 3 11.49 -28.70 -2.53
N LEU A 4 11.56 -28.80 -3.85
CA LEU A 4 12.50 -28.02 -4.65
C LEU A 4 12.02 -26.57 -4.60
N ILE A 5 12.64 -25.72 -3.79
CA ILE A 5 12.40 -24.27 -3.86
C ILE A 5 13.08 -23.79 -5.13
N ILE A 6 12.31 -23.53 -6.19
CA ILE A 6 12.82 -22.87 -7.37
C ILE A 6 12.93 -21.39 -7.04
N THR A 7 14.15 -20.92 -6.77
CA THR A 7 14.45 -19.50 -6.66
C THR A 7 14.60 -18.93 -8.07
N LEU A 8 13.65 -18.12 -8.50
CA LEU A 8 13.82 -17.28 -9.69
C LEU A 8 14.57 -16.01 -9.30
N LEU A 9 15.73 -15.79 -9.91
CA LEU A 9 16.54 -14.59 -9.75
C LEU A 9 16.31 -13.68 -10.97
N VAL A 10 15.75 -12.50 -10.73
CA VAL A 10 15.50 -11.50 -11.79
C VAL A 10 16.47 -10.34 -11.61
N PHE A 11 17.45 -10.21 -12.50
CA PHE A 11 18.34 -9.05 -12.57
C PHE A 11 17.90 -8.13 -13.71
N LEU A 12 17.24 -7.03 -13.35
CA LEU A 12 16.84 -5.96 -14.27
C LEU A 12 17.38 -4.64 -13.71
N GLN A 13 18.06 -3.85 -14.54
CA GLN A 13 18.53 -2.50 -14.18
C GLN A 13 17.42 -1.43 -14.23
N GLY A 14 16.15 -1.84 -14.14
CA GLY A 14 14.98 -0.98 -14.28
C GLY A 14 13.84 -1.36 -13.34
N ARG A 15 12.68 -0.77 -13.56
CA ARG A 15 11.46 -1.06 -12.79
C ARG A 15 10.98 -2.50 -13.04
N VAL A 16 10.46 -3.15 -12.01
CA VAL A 16 9.91 -4.51 -12.08
C VAL A 16 8.38 -4.43 -12.05
N GLY A 17 7.73 -4.86 -13.12
CA GLY A 17 6.28 -5.03 -13.17
C GLY A 17 5.88 -6.49 -13.00
N ILE A 18 4.96 -6.78 -12.09
CA ILE A 18 4.29 -8.08 -11.97
C ILE A 18 2.85 -7.89 -12.44
N ASN A 19 2.46 -8.63 -13.48
CA ASN A 19 1.18 -8.49 -14.20
C ASN A 19 0.94 -7.09 -14.82
N THR A 20 2.01 -6.35 -15.12
CA THR A 20 1.96 -5.07 -15.82
C THR A 20 3.22 -4.86 -16.64
N ASP A 21 3.08 -4.29 -17.83
CA ASP A 21 4.19 -3.86 -18.69
C ASP A 21 4.55 -2.37 -18.47
N ARG A 22 3.80 -1.67 -17.62
CA ARG A 22 3.95 -0.22 -17.35
C ARG A 22 4.04 0.03 -15.83
N PRO A 23 5.16 -0.33 -15.18
CA PRO A 23 5.34 -0.05 -13.76
C PRO A 23 5.51 1.45 -13.48
N ASP A 24 4.69 1.96 -12.59
CA ASP A 24 4.70 3.34 -12.08
C ASP A 24 5.78 3.59 -11.03
N GLU A 25 6.19 2.54 -10.31
CA GLU A 25 7.21 2.55 -9.26
C GLU A 25 8.35 1.54 -9.53
N SER A 26 9.36 1.50 -8.64
CA SER A 26 10.48 0.54 -8.78
C SER A 26 10.01 -0.92 -8.79
N LEU A 27 8.95 -1.23 -8.06
CA LEU A 27 8.24 -2.50 -8.09
C LEU A 27 6.73 -2.21 -8.10
N SER A 28 6.05 -2.58 -9.18
CA SER A 28 4.59 -2.47 -9.31
C SER A 28 4.00 -3.87 -9.44
N VAL A 29 3.06 -4.21 -8.56
CA VAL A 29 2.37 -5.51 -8.58
C VAL A 29 0.89 -5.28 -8.80
N HIS A 30 0.39 -5.70 -9.97
CA HIS A 30 -1.04 -5.72 -10.23
C HIS A 30 -1.61 -7.07 -9.78
N GLY A 31 -1.93 -7.16 -8.49
CA GLY A 31 -2.44 -8.37 -7.85
C GLY A 31 -2.04 -8.49 -6.38
N ASN A 32 -2.23 -9.68 -5.80
CA ASN A 32 -1.91 -9.92 -4.40
C ASN A 32 -0.42 -10.22 -4.18
N MET A 33 0.16 -9.63 -3.15
CA MET A 33 1.51 -9.95 -2.67
C MET A 33 1.42 -10.73 -1.35
N LYS A 34 2.05 -11.90 -1.30
CA LYS A 34 2.26 -12.65 -0.05
C LYS A 34 3.73 -12.54 0.36
N LEU A 35 3.99 -11.89 1.49
CA LEU A 35 5.32 -11.76 2.08
C LEU A 35 5.40 -12.61 3.36
N THR A 36 6.38 -13.51 3.43
CA THR A 36 6.64 -14.34 4.63
C THR A 36 7.79 -13.78 5.50
N GLY A 37 8.40 -12.67 5.08
CA GLY A 37 9.46 -11.95 5.79
C GLY A 37 9.04 -10.54 6.22
N HIS A 38 10.00 -9.60 6.26
CA HIS A 38 9.77 -8.23 6.70
C HIS A 38 9.89 -7.23 5.54
N MET A 39 8.95 -6.30 5.48
CA MET A 39 9.13 -5.06 4.71
C MET A 39 9.89 -4.07 5.58
N VAL A 40 11.07 -3.64 5.13
CA VAL A 40 11.93 -2.72 5.89
C VAL A 40 11.64 -1.29 5.44
N HIS A 41 11.20 -0.46 6.39
CA HIS A 41 11.04 0.98 6.19
C HIS A 41 11.99 1.71 7.17
N PRO A 42 13.13 2.26 6.71
CA PRO A 42 14.08 2.94 7.58
C PRO A 42 13.42 4.10 8.33
N SER A 43 13.53 4.12 9.66
CA SER A 43 12.89 5.13 10.52
C SER A 43 13.88 5.88 11.42
N ASP A 44 15.17 5.64 11.26
CA ASP A 44 16.27 6.21 12.05
C ASP A 44 16.39 7.73 11.84
N ILE A 45 16.70 8.47 12.91
CA ILE A 45 16.87 9.92 12.86
C ILE A 45 18.02 10.35 11.94
N ARG A 46 19.05 9.51 11.77
CA ARG A 46 20.22 9.80 10.92
C ARG A 46 19.90 9.89 9.43
N VAL A 47 18.75 9.36 9.01
CA VAL A 47 18.28 9.40 7.62
C VAL A 47 17.05 10.30 7.45
N LYS A 48 16.66 11.04 8.50
CA LYS A 48 15.51 11.95 8.49
C LYS A 48 16.00 13.39 8.65
N GLU A 49 15.44 14.29 7.86
CA GLU A 49 15.70 15.73 7.91
C GLU A 49 14.40 16.49 8.17
N ASN A 50 14.50 17.76 8.58
CA ASN A 50 13.34 18.64 8.83
C ASN A 50 12.31 18.04 9.82
N ILE A 51 12.79 17.46 10.92
CA ILE A 51 11.94 16.82 11.94
C ILE A 51 11.27 17.90 12.78
N ILE A 52 9.95 18.01 12.65
CA ILE A 52 9.11 18.94 13.39
C ILE A 52 8.15 18.12 14.25
N GLU A 53 8.10 18.41 15.55
CA GLU A 53 7.12 17.80 16.44
C GLU A 53 5.72 18.36 16.13
N ILE A 54 4.72 17.47 16.07
CA ILE A 54 3.34 17.81 15.74
C ILE A 54 2.47 17.66 16.99
N ASP A 55 1.47 18.52 17.18
CA ASP A 55 0.52 18.42 18.31
C ASP A 55 -0.28 17.11 18.22
N THR A 56 0.01 16.20 19.14
CA THR A 56 -0.65 14.89 19.26
C THR A 56 -2.15 15.00 19.51
N ARG A 57 -2.63 16.06 20.17
CA ARG A 57 -4.07 16.25 20.42
C ARG A 57 -4.80 16.61 19.14
N GLU A 58 -4.19 17.40 18.27
CA GLU A 58 -4.74 17.71 16.95
C GLU A 58 -4.77 16.47 16.08
N GLN A 59 -3.69 15.69 16.05
CA GLN A 59 -3.65 14.46 15.28
C GLN A 59 -4.68 13.42 15.77
N LEU A 60 -4.88 13.31 17.09
CA LEU A 60 -5.93 12.46 17.64
C LEU A 60 -7.33 12.92 17.19
N ARG A 61 -7.60 14.24 17.14
CA ARG A 61 -8.85 14.79 16.60
C ARG A 61 -9.02 14.51 15.10
N ASN A 62 -7.93 14.48 14.33
CA ASN A 62 -7.96 14.14 12.90
C ASN A 62 -8.34 12.66 12.72
N VAL A 63 -7.64 11.77 13.43
CA VAL A 63 -7.90 10.33 13.41
C VAL A 63 -9.31 10.01 13.88
N SER A 64 -9.81 10.67 14.94
CA SER A 64 -11.17 10.42 15.45
C SER A 64 -12.29 10.83 14.49
N ARG A 65 -11.99 11.67 13.49
CA ARG A 65 -12.95 12.09 12.45
C ARG A 65 -12.95 11.17 11.24
N MET A 66 -12.01 10.23 11.14
CA MET A 66 -11.97 9.26 10.04
C MET A 66 -13.21 8.37 10.10
N LYS A 67 -13.89 8.23 8.97
CA LYS A 67 -15.02 7.32 8.82
C LYS A 67 -14.52 5.95 8.37
N LEU A 68 -15.11 4.91 8.94
CA LEU A 68 -14.86 3.52 8.57
C LEU A 68 -16.07 2.96 7.84
N TYR A 69 -15.81 2.17 6.81
CA TYR A 69 -16.81 1.56 5.96
C TYR A 69 -16.55 0.06 5.86
N ARG A 70 -17.63 -0.71 5.82
CA ARG A 70 -17.60 -2.07 5.30
C ARG A 70 -17.99 -2.02 3.83
N TYR A 71 -17.15 -2.55 2.94
CA TYR A 71 -17.35 -2.45 1.51
C TYR A 71 -16.96 -3.75 0.79
N SER A 72 -17.48 -3.90 -0.43
CA SER A 72 -17.04 -4.90 -1.40
C SER A 72 -16.62 -4.18 -2.66
N TYR A 73 -15.59 -4.68 -3.33
CA TYR A 73 -15.23 -4.19 -4.66
C TYR A 73 -16.35 -4.51 -5.66
N SER A 74 -16.50 -3.66 -6.68
CA SER A 74 -17.43 -3.95 -7.78
C SER A 74 -16.99 -5.17 -8.56
N GLN A 75 -17.95 -5.91 -9.10
CA GLN A 75 -17.69 -7.12 -9.88
C GLN A 75 -16.79 -6.82 -11.09
N ASP A 76 -17.08 -5.74 -11.83
CA ASP A 76 -16.28 -5.30 -12.97
C ASP A 76 -14.80 -5.03 -12.59
N TYR A 77 -14.55 -4.45 -11.42
CA TYR A 77 -13.19 -4.22 -10.94
C TYR A 77 -12.47 -5.51 -10.58
N LEU A 78 -13.16 -6.42 -9.87
CA LEU A 78 -12.60 -7.73 -9.50
C LEU A 78 -12.21 -8.54 -10.74
N GLU A 79 -13.02 -8.50 -11.79
CA GLU A 79 -12.76 -9.17 -13.07
C GLU A 79 -11.54 -8.58 -13.78
N VAL A 80 -11.46 -7.25 -13.91
CA VAL A 80 -10.33 -6.57 -14.57
C VAL A 80 -9.03 -6.76 -13.77
N ALA A 81 -9.09 -6.70 -12.44
CA ALA A 81 -7.93 -6.83 -11.58
C ALA A 81 -7.50 -8.30 -11.35
N GLY A 82 -8.31 -9.28 -11.78
CA GLY A 82 -8.06 -10.70 -11.51
C GLY A 82 -8.07 -11.03 -10.01
N LEU A 83 -8.89 -10.32 -9.24
CA LEU A 83 -8.98 -10.45 -7.79
C LEU A 83 -10.25 -11.20 -7.38
N ASN A 84 -10.16 -11.95 -6.28
CA ASN A 84 -11.31 -12.51 -5.58
C ASN A 84 -11.14 -12.20 -4.10
N THR A 85 -12.03 -11.37 -3.55
CA THR A 85 -11.89 -10.81 -2.20
C THR A 85 -13.23 -10.84 -1.47
N ASP A 86 -13.20 -11.18 -0.18
CA ASP A 86 -14.34 -11.01 0.71
C ASP A 86 -14.58 -9.52 1.04
N PRO A 87 -15.77 -9.15 1.56
CA PRO A 87 -16.02 -7.79 2.04
C PRO A 87 -15.01 -7.39 3.13
N ASP A 88 -14.45 -6.19 2.99
CA ASP A 88 -13.41 -5.67 3.88
C ASP A 88 -13.89 -4.42 4.64
N THR A 89 -13.13 -4.03 5.66
CA THR A 89 -13.36 -2.81 6.43
C THR A 89 -12.21 -1.84 6.23
N GLY A 90 -12.51 -0.61 5.84
CA GLY A 90 -11.47 0.39 5.59
C GLY A 90 -12.02 1.81 5.51
N VAL A 91 -11.28 2.66 4.81
CA VAL A 91 -11.52 4.10 4.69
C VAL A 91 -11.62 4.47 3.21
N LEU A 92 -12.27 5.59 2.90
CA LEU A 92 -12.25 6.17 1.55
C LEU A 92 -11.13 7.19 1.46
N ALA A 93 -10.18 7.02 0.53
CA ALA A 93 -9.01 7.89 0.40
C ALA A 93 -9.39 9.37 0.22
N GLN A 94 -10.48 9.67 -0.49
CA GLN A 94 -10.95 11.04 -0.70
C GLN A 94 -11.35 11.72 0.62
N GLU A 95 -12.04 11.00 1.52
CA GLU A 95 -12.40 11.52 2.84
C GLU A 95 -11.20 11.58 3.79
N VAL A 96 -10.26 10.64 3.69
CA VAL A 96 -9.00 10.69 4.46
C VAL A 96 -8.20 11.94 4.10
N LYS A 97 -8.17 12.32 2.81
CA LYS A 97 -7.47 13.53 2.35
C LYS A 97 -8.01 14.81 3.00
N GLU A 98 -9.28 14.87 3.36
CA GLU A 98 -9.88 16.03 4.04
C GLU A 98 -9.41 16.18 5.50
N VAL A 99 -9.09 15.06 6.17
CA VAL A 99 -8.70 15.05 7.60
C VAL A 99 -7.20 14.88 7.83
N LEU A 100 -6.51 14.20 6.91
CA LEU A 100 -5.08 13.93 6.94
C LEU A 100 -4.51 13.98 5.50
N PRO A 101 -4.32 15.18 4.93
CA PRO A 101 -3.97 15.36 3.52
C PRO A 101 -2.69 14.63 3.10
N ASP A 102 -1.68 14.62 3.98
CA ASP A 102 -0.36 14.02 3.69
C ASP A 102 -0.39 12.49 3.63
N ALA A 103 -1.47 11.85 4.09
CA ALA A 103 -1.64 10.39 4.03
C ALA A 103 -2.13 9.90 2.65
N VAL A 104 -2.55 10.79 1.75
CA VAL A 104 -3.12 10.43 0.45
C VAL A 104 -2.40 11.20 -0.65
N ARG A 105 -1.64 10.47 -1.47
CA ARG A 105 -1.01 11.01 -2.69
C ARG A 105 -1.91 10.73 -3.89
N GLU A 106 -1.95 11.66 -4.84
CA GLU A 106 -2.58 11.42 -6.13
C GLU A 106 -1.69 10.46 -6.92
N SER A 107 -2.28 9.36 -7.40
CA SER A 107 -1.66 8.34 -8.25
C SER A 107 -2.02 8.55 -9.71
#